data_AF-R9M3S8-F1
#
_entry.id   AF-R9M3S8-F1
#
_cell.length_a   1.000
_cell.length_b   1.000
_cell.length_c   1.000
_cell.angle_alpha   90.00
_cell.angle_beta   90.00
_cell.angle_gamma   90.00
#
_symmetry.space_group_name_H-M   'P 1'
#
loop_
_entity.id
_entity.type
_entity.pdbx_description
1 polymer ?
#
loop_
_entity_poly.entity_id
_entity_poly.type
_entity_poly.pdbx_seq_one_letter_code
_entity_poly.pdbx_strand_id
1 'polypeptide(L)'
;MTDTQRRAAAKQFAADWQGKGYEKGHSQTFWLSLLQKVYGVEEPDKFITFEDQIMLDHTSFIDGFIPSTHVLIEQKSLGKELNKPIKQSDGSLLSPFQQAKRYAAELPYSQRPRWIVTCNFAEFYVYDMERPTGDPEIIKLCDLEKEYYRLQFLVDTGDTNIKKEMEVSLQAGEIVGVLYDALLKQYKAPEAEDTLKSLNALCVRLVFCLYAEDAGIFGSKSMFHDYLRDIPASGIRKALVELFRILDQKPEQRDKYLADDNPALAAFPYVNGGLFSDENIEIPPFTEELKNLLLEKASGDFDWSVISPTIFGAVFESTLNPETRRSGGMHYTSIENIHKVIDPLFLDGLRLRQLFDGDLPVPAQAGKRGLAVCHRPD
;
A
#
# COMPACT_ATOMS: atom_id res chain seq x y z
N MET A 1 18.31 2.50 -5.90
CA MET A 1 18.75 1.09 -5.80
C MET A 1 17.60 0.19 -6.24
N THR A 2 17.88 -0.87 -6.99
CA THR A 2 16.86 -1.89 -7.30
C THR A 2 16.62 -2.77 -6.06
N ASP A 3 15.50 -3.51 -6.06
CA ASP A 3 15.15 -4.43 -4.97
C ASP A 3 16.26 -5.47 -4.70
N THR A 4 16.79 -6.08 -5.77
CA THR A 4 17.90 -7.03 -5.70
C THR A 4 19.17 -6.44 -5.08
N GLN A 5 19.51 -5.19 -5.43
CA GLN A 5 20.66 -4.49 -4.85
C GLN A 5 20.46 -4.23 -3.36
N ARG A 6 19.25 -3.82 -2.97
CA ARG A 6 18.89 -3.53 -1.58
C ARG A 6 18.91 -4.80 -0.72
N ARG A 7 18.37 -5.91 -1.21
CA ARG A 7 18.46 -7.22 -0.55
C ARG A 7 19.92 -7.64 -0.33
N ALA A 8 20.78 -7.52 -1.34
CA ALA A 8 22.20 -7.86 -1.22
C ALA A 8 22.92 -6.96 -0.21
N ALA A 9 22.60 -5.66 -0.19
CA ALA A 9 23.14 -4.73 0.79
C ALA A 9 22.68 -5.04 2.23
N ALA A 10 21.41 -5.40 2.42
CA ALA A 10 20.87 -5.82 3.70
C ALA A 10 21.56 -7.08 4.23
N LYS A 11 21.81 -8.06 3.36
CA LYS A 11 22.60 -9.26 3.69
C LYS A 11 24.01 -8.92 4.14
N GLN A 12 24.71 -8.06 3.39
CA GLN A 12 26.06 -7.65 3.73
C GLN A 12 26.10 -6.86 5.04
N PHE A 13 25.13 -5.96 5.25
CA PHE A 13 24.98 -5.20 6.50
C PHE A 13 24.82 -6.14 7.70
N ALA A 14 23.96 -7.14 7.60
CA ALA A 14 23.76 -8.13 8.66
C ALA A 14 25.06 -8.89 8.99
N ALA A 15 25.83 -9.29 7.97
CA ALA A 15 27.12 -9.94 8.16
C ALA A 15 28.16 -9.00 8.79
N ASP A 16 28.22 -7.73 8.36
CA ASP A 16 29.17 -6.73 8.87
C ASP A 16 28.96 -6.48 10.38
N TRP A 17 27.72 -6.54 10.85
CA TRP A 17 27.33 -6.23 12.24
C TRP A 17 27.13 -7.47 13.12
N GLN A 18 27.27 -8.67 12.58
CA GLN A 18 27.14 -9.91 13.33
C GLN A 18 28.14 -9.93 14.51
N GLY A 19 27.61 -10.05 15.73
CA GLY A 19 28.42 -10.11 16.96
C GLY A 19 29.06 -8.79 17.39
N LYS A 20 28.73 -7.66 16.74
CA LYS A 20 29.21 -6.32 17.10
C LYS A 20 28.08 -5.51 17.71
N GLY A 21 28.35 -4.76 18.79
CA GLY A 21 27.33 -3.86 19.35
C GLY A 21 27.71 -3.26 20.69
N TYR A 22 28.73 -2.40 20.67
CA TYR A 22 29.09 -1.56 21.80
C TYR A 22 28.42 -0.20 21.62
N GLU A 23 27.39 0.08 22.43
CA GLU A 23 26.51 1.25 22.31
C GLU A 23 27.28 2.57 22.10
N LYS A 24 28.12 2.98 23.05
CA LYS A 24 28.82 4.28 22.95
C LYS A 24 29.76 4.41 21.74
N GLY A 25 30.27 3.31 21.19
CA GLY A 25 31.25 3.35 20.12
C GLY A 25 30.69 3.03 18.73
N HIS A 26 29.58 2.30 18.66
CA HIS A 26 29.10 1.72 17.41
C HIS A 26 27.72 2.22 16.99
N SER A 27 26.92 2.82 17.88
CA SER A 27 25.54 3.22 17.57
C SER A 27 25.45 4.11 16.34
N GLN A 28 26.22 5.20 16.30
CA GLN A 28 26.17 6.15 15.19
C GLN A 28 26.58 5.48 13.87
N THR A 29 27.70 4.75 13.86
CA THR A 29 28.17 4.04 12.66
C THR A 29 27.16 2.97 12.19
N PHE A 30 26.47 2.30 13.10
CA PHE A 30 25.44 1.32 12.78
C PHE A 30 24.30 1.97 12.00
N TRP A 31 23.70 3.03 12.54
CA TRP A 31 22.58 3.71 11.90
C TRP A 31 22.96 4.43 10.61
N LEU A 32 24.10 5.12 10.59
CA LEU A 32 24.61 5.77 9.37
C LEU A 32 24.84 4.74 8.25
N SER A 33 25.47 3.60 8.58
CA SER A 33 25.71 2.55 7.58
C SER A 33 24.43 1.84 7.14
N LEU A 34 23.42 1.70 8.01
CA LEU A 34 22.11 1.15 7.64
C LEU A 34 21.41 2.08 6.63
N LEU A 35 21.28 3.36 6.98
CA LEU A 35 20.62 4.37 6.14
C LEU A 35 21.31 4.52 4.79
N GLN A 36 22.64 4.56 4.76
CA GLN A 36 23.39 4.72 3.52
C GLN A 36 23.42 3.44 2.68
N LYS A 37 23.88 2.32 3.25
CA LYS A 37 24.14 1.11 2.47
C LYS A 37 22.87 0.37 2.09
N VAL A 38 21.87 0.32 2.98
CA VAL A 38 20.62 -0.42 2.75
C VAL A 38 19.54 0.49 2.16
N TYR A 39 19.35 1.67 2.74
CA TYR A 39 18.25 2.56 2.33
C TYR A 39 18.65 3.61 1.28
N GLY A 40 19.94 3.78 0.98
CA GLY A 40 20.43 4.64 -0.09
C GLY A 40 20.38 6.13 0.24
N VAL A 41 20.41 6.51 1.52
CA VAL A 41 20.52 7.91 1.93
C VAL A 41 21.92 8.42 1.57
N GLU A 42 22.00 9.43 0.70
CA GLU A 42 23.29 9.96 0.20
C GLU A 42 24.12 10.61 1.31
N GLU A 43 23.48 11.46 2.12
CA GLU A 43 24.10 12.21 3.23
C GLU A 43 23.44 11.82 4.56
N PRO A 44 23.70 10.60 5.10
CA PRO A 44 23.02 10.09 6.28
C PRO A 44 23.29 10.95 7.53
N ASP A 45 24.45 11.59 7.62
CA ASP A 45 24.84 12.51 8.70
C ASP A 45 23.98 13.79 8.77
N LYS A 46 23.32 14.17 7.67
CA LYS A 46 22.34 15.25 7.63
C LYS A 46 20.90 14.76 7.81
N PHE A 47 20.68 13.46 7.74
CA PHE A 47 19.36 12.84 7.73
C PHE A 47 18.90 12.39 9.13
N ILE A 48 19.84 11.90 9.93
CA ILE A 48 19.64 11.50 11.33
C ILE A 48 20.49 12.38 12.26
N THR A 49 19.91 12.82 13.37
CA THR A 49 20.61 13.47 14.48
C THR A 49 20.84 12.46 15.60
N PHE A 50 21.91 12.65 16.38
CA PHE A 50 22.30 11.76 17.48
C PHE A 50 22.62 12.58 18.73
N GLU A 51 22.42 11.99 19.90
CA GLU A 51 22.73 12.59 21.20
C GLU A 51 22.06 13.97 21.39
N ASP A 52 20.83 14.11 20.88
CA ASP A 52 20.06 15.34 21.02
C ASP A 52 19.67 15.53 22.48
N GLN A 53 20.04 16.67 23.04
CA GLN A 53 19.80 16.98 24.44
C GLN A 53 18.31 17.20 24.70
N ILE A 54 17.75 16.47 25.66
CA ILE A 54 16.38 16.65 26.12
C ILE A 54 16.37 16.92 27.63
N MET A 55 15.64 17.96 28.03
CA MET A 55 15.48 18.32 29.44
C MET A 55 14.26 17.59 29.99
N LEU A 56 14.50 16.56 30.80
CA LEU A 56 13.48 15.97 31.68
C LEU A 56 13.59 16.64 33.07
N ASP A 57 13.43 15.88 34.15
CA ASP A 57 13.85 16.28 35.50
C ASP A 57 15.36 16.52 35.61
N HIS A 58 16.12 15.95 34.68
CA HIS A 58 17.56 16.12 34.48
C HIS A 58 17.88 16.03 32.99
N THR A 59 19.07 16.47 32.60
CA THR A 59 19.53 16.35 31.21
C THR A 59 19.66 14.89 30.80
N SER A 60 18.95 14.51 29.75
CA SER A 60 19.04 13.22 29.06
C SER A 60 19.37 13.44 27.59
N PHE A 61 19.66 12.36 26.86
CA PHE A 61 20.02 12.40 25.45
C PHE A 61 19.20 11.36 24.68
N ILE A 62 18.74 11.71 23.49
CA ILE A 62 18.10 10.79 22.55
C ILE A 62 19.19 10.13 21.71
N ASP A 63 19.23 8.80 21.65
CA ASP A 63 20.28 8.09 20.93
C ASP A 63 20.25 8.43 19.43
N GLY A 64 19.07 8.49 18.81
CA GLY A 64 18.93 8.98 17.44
C GLY A 64 17.52 9.49 17.11
N PHE A 65 17.44 10.45 16.20
CA PHE A 65 16.17 10.99 15.72
C PHE A 65 16.23 11.28 14.22
N ILE A 66 15.20 10.85 13.48
CA ILE A 66 15.05 11.12 12.05
C ILE A 66 13.88 12.11 11.88
N PRO A 67 14.14 13.41 11.68
CA PRO A 67 13.09 14.42 11.65
C PRO A 67 12.11 14.27 10.48
N SER A 68 12.57 13.77 9.34
CA SER A 68 11.79 13.71 8.09
C SER A 68 10.72 12.60 8.10
N THR A 69 10.90 11.57 8.93
CA THR A 69 9.99 10.42 9.06
C THR A 69 9.44 10.27 10.48
N HIS A 70 9.75 11.23 11.37
CA HIS A 70 9.35 11.25 12.77
C HIS A 70 9.69 9.93 13.50
N VAL A 71 10.91 9.43 13.31
CA VAL A 71 11.39 8.21 13.97
C VAL A 71 12.31 8.59 15.12
N LEU A 72 11.99 8.11 16.32
CA LEU A 72 12.86 8.18 17.49
C LEU A 72 13.51 6.83 17.74
N ILE A 73 14.82 6.82 17.94
CA ILE A 73 15.63 5.63 18.16
C ILE A 73 16.15 5.61 19.59
N GLU A 74 15.98 4.47 20.25
CA GLU A 74 16.64 4.12 21.50
C GLU A 74 17.55 2.92 21.29
N GLN A 75 18.84 3.10 21.51
CA GLN A 75 19.85 2.11 21.25
C GLN A 75 20.35 1.48 22.56
N LYS A 76 20.63 0.18 22.50
CA LYS A 76 21.26 -0.56 23.60
C LYS A 76 22.43 -1.39 23.08
N SER A 77 23.33 -1.72 24.00
CA SER A 77 24.43 -2.64 23.76
C SER A 77 23.91 -4.05 23.40
N LEU A 78 24.68 -4.78 22.61
CA LEU A 78 24.39 -6.17 22.25
C LEU A 78 24.22 -7.05 23.49
N GLY A 79 23.22 -7.94 23.44
CA GLY A 79 22.87 -8.84 24.55
C GLY A 79 21.96 -8.23 25.62
N LYS A 80 21.56 -6.96 25.49
CA LYS A 80 20.49 -6.37 26.31
C LYS A 80 19.12 -6.76 25.76
N GLU A 81 18.23 -7.21 26.65
CA GLU A 81 16.85 -7.53 26.31
C GLU A 81 16.01 -6.25 26.20
N LEU A 82 15.43 -6.01 25.03
CA LEU A 82 14.72 -4.77 24.71
C LEU A 82 13.33 -4.65 25.35
N ASN A 83 12.76 -5.75 25.82
CA ASN A 83 11.45 -5.80 26.48
C ASN A 83 11.52 -5.78 28.00
N LYS A 84 12.71 -5.81 28.60
CA LYS A 84 12.88 -5.83 30.06
C LYS A 84 13.26 -4.45 30.60
N PRO A 85 12.84 -4.12 31.83
CA PRO A 85 13.32 -2.92 32.50
C PRO A 85 14.84 -2.95 32.70
N ILE A 86 15.49 -1.87 32.30
CA ILE A 86 16.91 -1.61 32.49
C ILE A 86 17.04 -0.46 33.48
N LYS A 87 18.04 -0.55 34.37
CA LYS A 87 18.34 0.51 35.32
C LYS A 87 18.91 1.72 34.59
N GLN A 88 18.26 2.86 34.76
CA GLN A 88 18.61 4.15 34.18
C GLN A 88 19.60 4.90 35.07
N SER A 89 20.18 5.98 34.55
CA SER A 89 21.13 6.85 35.27
C SER A 89 20.52 7.48 36.53
N ASP A 90 19.23 7.81 36.48
CA ASP A 90 18.43 8.33 37.61
C ASP A 90 18.01 7.27 38.63
N GLY A 91 18.36 6.00 38.39
CA GLY A 91 18.01 4.86 39.24
C GLY A 91 16.64 4.24 38.97
N SER A 92 15.83 4.80 38.06
CA SER A 92 14.56 4.21 37.64
C SER A 92 14.78 2.92 36.82
N LEU A 93 13.74 2.08 36.76
CA LEU A 93 13.73 0.86 35.97
C LEU A 93 12.73 1.02 34.83
N LEU A 94 13.23 1.18 33.61
CA LEU A 94 12.43 1.39 32.41
C LEU A 94 12.91 0.46 31.31
N SER A 95 11.98 -0.13 30.57
CA SER A 95 12.34 -0.71 29.27
C SER A 95 12.83 0.39 28.32
N PRO A 96 13.68 0.07 27.33
CA PRO A 96 14.07 1.00 26.27
C PRO A 96 12.86 1.72 25.63
N PHE A 97 11.76 1.01 25.41
CA PHE A 97 10.55 1.61 24.86
C PHE A 97 9.91 2.65 25.81
N GLN A 98 9.81 2.32 27.11
CA GLN A 98 9.29 3.26 28.09
C GLN A 98 10.18 4.50 28.25
N GLN A 99 11.50 4.33 28.12
CA GLN A 99 12.45 5.43 28.11
C GLN A 99 12.22 6.35 26.91
N ALA A 100 12.14 5.79 25.70
CA ALA A 100 11.81 6.52 24.48
C ALA A 100 10.44 7.23 24.55
N LYS A 101 9.41 6.62 25.15
CA LYS A 101 8.10 7.28 25.35
C LYS A 101 8.20 8.50 26.26
N ARG A 102 9.07 8.48 27.28
CA ARG A 102 9.31 9.67 28.11
C ARG A 102 9.91 10.80 27.30
N TYR A 103 10.90 10.50 26.45
CA TYR A 103 11.47 11.51 25.55
C TYR A 103 10.40 12.06 24.59
N ALA A 104 9.61 11.19 23.97
CA ALA A 104 8.54 11.56 23.05
C ALA A 104 7.48 12.49 23.68
N ALA A 105 7.21 12.36 24.98
CA ALA A 105 6.22 13.17 25.69
C ALA A 105 6.67 14.63 25.86
N GLU A 106 7.97 14.86 26.04
CA GLU A 106 8.58 16.19 26.25
C GLU A 106 8.96 16.90 24.94
N LEU A 107 8.96 16.18 23.81
CA LEU A 107 9.21 16.80 22.50
C LEU A 107 8.04 17.71 22.07
N PRO A 108 8.34 18.83 21.37
CA PRO A 108 7.31 19.66 20.75
C PRO A 108 6.39 18.83 19.85
N TYR A 109 5.13 19.24 19.74
CA TYR A 109 4.14 18.50 18.94
C TYR A 109 4.60 18.22 17.51
N SER A 110 5.28 19.19 16.87
CA SER A 110 5.84 19.06 15.52
C SER A 110 6.96 18.02 15.38
N GLN A 111 7.57 17.62 16.50
CA GLN A 111 8.68 16.66 16.58
C GLN A 111 8.26 15.35 17.27
N ARG A 112 6.98 15.19 17.63
CA ARG A 112 6.52 13.95 18.24
C ARG A 112 6.72 12.78 17.29
N PRO A 113 7.32 11.67 17.75
CA PRO A 113 7.58 10.54 16.89
C PRO A 113 6.30 9.83 16.48
N ARG A 114 6.19 9.52 15.18
CA ARG A 114 5.23 8.55 14.63
C ARG A 114 5.67 7.13 14.97
N TRP A 115 6.99 6.89 14.94
CA TRP A 115 7.61 5.60 15.17
C TRP A 115 8.64 5.69 16.28
N ILE A 116 8.66 4.69 17.16
CA ILE A 116 9.76 4.47 18.09
C ILE A 116 10.44 3.16 17.71
N VAL A 117 11.77 3.18 17.59
CA VAL A 117 12.56 1.98 17.32
C VAL A 117 13.53 1.76 18.46
N THR A 118 13.44 0.60 19.11
CA THR A 118 14.46 0.18 20.08
C THR A 118 15.33 -0.88 19.46
N CYS A 119 16.66 -0.76 19.57
CA CYS A 119 17.59 -1.65 18.90
C CYS A 119 18.73 -2.07 19.83
N ASN A 120 19.18 -3.32 19.73
CA ASN A 120 20.34 -3.85 20.47
C ASN A 120 21.44 -4.41 19.54
N PHE A 121 21.50 -3.92 18.30
CA PHE A 121 22.34 -4.41 17.19
C PHE A 121 21.94 -5.79 16.63
N ALA A 122 21.25 -6.64 17.39
CA ALA A 122 20.79 -7.95 16.90
C ALA A 122 19.31 -7.94 16.48
N GLU A 123 18.51 -7.08 17.10
CA GLU A 123 17.06 -7.02 16.91
C GLU A 123 16.61 -5.57 16.87
N PHE A 124 15.64 -5.28 16.00
CA PHE A 124 14.90 -4.04 15.93
C PHE A 124 13.49 -4.30 16.43
N TYR A 125 13.04 -3.51 17.39
CA TYR A 125 11.67 -3.52 17.87
C TYR A 125 11.04 -2.21 17.40
N VAL A 126 10.09 -2.32 16.48
CA VAL A 126 9.42 -1.19 15.84
C VAL A 126 8.06 -1.01 16.48
N TYR A 127 7.82 0.17 17.06
CA TYR A 127 6.58 0.53 17.71
C TYR A 127 5.88 1.66 16.94
N ASP A 128 4.60 1.45 16.65
CA ASP A 128 3.72 2.43 16.00
C ASP A 128 3.02 3.30 17.06
N MET A 129 3.24 4.62 17.08
CA MET A 129 2.63 5.53 18.06
C MET A 129 1.18 5.92 17.77
N GLU A 130 0.58 5.46 16.67
CA GLU A 130 -0.89 5.40 16.51
C GLU A 130 -1.47 4.34 17.46
N ARG A 131 -0.66 3.34 17.83
CA ARG A 131 -1.02 2.23 18.71
C ARG A 131 -0.02 2.15 19.86
N PRO A 132 0.01 3.14 20.76
CA PRO A 132 1.06 3.31 21.77
C PRO A 132 1.10 2.21 22.86
N THR A 133 0.13 1.30 22.85
CA THR A 133 0.01 0.10 23.70
C THR A 133 0.18 -1.21 22.94
N GLY A 134 0.37 -1.16 21.61
CA GLY A 134 0.55 -2.34 20.78
C GLY A 134 1.92 -3.00 20.98
N ASP A 135 1.97 -4.29 20.69
CA ASP A 135 3.23 -5.04 20.68
C ASP A 135 4.14 -4.56 19.54
N PRO A 136 5.46 -4.58 19.74
CA PRO A 136 6.40 -4.21 18.70
C PRO A 136 6.46 -5.25 17.60
N GLU A 137 6.68 -4.75 16.39
CA GLU A 137 7.18 -5.56 15.30
C GLU A 137 8.67 -5.85 15.51
N ILE A 138 9.02 -7.14 15.65
CA ILE A 138 10.40 -7.57 15.87
C ILE A 138 11.01 -8.00 14.53
N ILE A 139 12.16 -7.42 14.20
CA ILE A 139 12.97 -7.75 13.02
C ILE A 139 14.35 -8.13 13.51
N LYS A 140 14.83 -9.31 13.12
CA LYS A 140 16.17 -9.78 13.52
C LYS A 140 17.18 -9.36 12.47
N LEU A 141 18.36 -8.93 12.91
CA LEU A 141 19.46 -8.57 12.01
C LEU A 141 19.80 -9.72 11.06
N CYS A 142 19.80 -10.96 11.55
CA CYS A 142 20.08 -12.14 10.74
C CYS A 142 19.06 -12.38 9.61
N ASP A 143 17.84 -11.87 9.76
CA ASP A 143 16.75 -12.03 8.79
C ASP A 143 16.58 -10.79 7.89
N LEU A 144 17.42 -9.75 8.07
CA LEU A 144 17.28 -8.47 7.38
C LEU A 144 17.37 -8.60 5.84
N GLU A 145 18.08 -9.59 5.30
CA GLU A 145 18.08 -9.91 3.85
C GLU A 145 16.65 -10.14 3.31
N LYS A 146 15.76 -10.69 4.13
CA LYS A 146 14.38 -11.00 3.76
C LYS A 146 13.41 -9.93 4.24
N GLU A 147 13.73 -9.24 5.34
CA GLU A 147 12.82 -8.34 6.04
C GLU A 147 13.16 -6.84 5.92
N TYR A 148 14.17 -6.45 5.12
CA TYR A 148 14.59 -5.03 5.00
C TYR A 148 13.47 -4.06 4.64
N TYR A 149 12.43 -4.51 3.93
CA TYR A 149 11.28 -3.67 3.58
C TYR A 149 10.52 -3.17 4.82
N ARG A 150 10.58 -3.89 5.94
CA ARG A 150 9.88 -3.54 7.19
C ARG A 150 10.49 -2.34 7.90
N LEU A 151 11.74 -1.97 7.59
CA LEU A 151 12.36 -0.72 8.08
C LEU A 151 12.35 0.40 7.02
N GLN A 152 11.60 0.25 5.92
CA GLN A 152 11.53 1.26 4.87
C GLN A 152 10.99 2.61 5.39
N PHE A 153 10.14 2.58 6.43
CA PHE A 153 9.59 3.76 7.09
C PHE A 153 10.67 4.70 7.65
N LEU A 154 11.91 4.22 7.88
CA LEU A 154 13.02 5.06 8.32
C LEU A 154 13.34 6.18 7.34
N VAL A 155 13.14 5.94 6.04
CA VAL A 155 13.47 6.90 4.96
C VAL A 155 12.27 7.30 4.12
N ASP A 156 11.10 6.72 4.41
CA ASP A 156 9.86 6.97 3.69
C ASP A 156 9.13 8.18 4.27
N THR A 157 9.45 9.35 3.71
CA THR A 157 8.87 10.64 4.12
C THR A 157 7.43 10.85 3.66
N GLY A 158 6.77 9.82 3.09
CA GLY A 158 5.46 9.94 2.43
C GLY A 158 5.53 10.63 1.06
N ASP A 159 6.35 11.67 0.92
CA ASP A 159 6.57 12.40 -0.34
C ASP A 159 7.17 11.54 -1.47
N THR A 160 7.96 10.52 -1.13
CA THR A 160 8.59 9.65 -2.15
C THR A 160 7.63 8.58 -2.65
N ASN A 161 6.78 8.01 -1.79
CA ASN A 161 5.71 7.11 -2.21
C ASN A 161 4.64 7.84 -3.01
N ILE A 162 4.21 9.03 -2.60
CA ILE A 162 3.24 9.84 -3.37
C ILE A 162 3.79 10.17 -4.76
N LYS A 163 5.07 10.56 -4.86
CA LYS A 163 5.71 10.82 -6.17
C LYS A 163 5.78 9.56 -7.03
N LYS A 164 6.11 8.41 -6.44
CA LYS A 164 6.17 7.13 -7.16
C LYS A 164 4.79 6.66 -7.61
N GLU A 165 3.78 6.78 -6.74
CA GLU A 165 2.38 6.51 -7.09
C GLU A 165 1.89 7.44 -8.20
N MET A 166 2.24 8.72 -8.16
CA MET A 166 1.92 9.69 -9.20
C MET A 166 2.62 9.38 -10.53
N GLU A 167 3.89 9.00 -10.52
CA GLU A 167 4.64 8.60 -11.72
C GLU A 167 4.03 7.34 -12.37
N VAL A 168 3.71 6.33 -11.56
CA VAL A 168 3.02 5.11 -12.00
C VAL A 168 1.63 5.44 -12.55
N SER A 169 0.90 6.39 -11.94
CA SER A 169 -0.40 6.86 -12.43
C SER A 169 -0.30 7.48 -13.81
N LEU A 170 0.72 8.31 -14.05
CA LEU A 170 0.94 8.97 -15.33
C LEU A 170 1.24 7.95 -16.43
N GLN A 171 2.09 6.95 -16.14
CA GLN A 171 2.40 5.87 -17.07
C GLN A 171 1.15 5.02 -17.39
N ALA A 172 0.37 4.65 -16.37
CA ALA A 172 -0.89 3.94 -16.56
C ALA A 172 -1.88 4.77 -17.40
N GLY A 173 -2.02 6.07 -17.10
CA GLY A 173 -2.84 7.00 -17.86
C GLY A 173 -2.44 7.09 -19.33
N GLU A 174 -1.13 7.12 -19.62
CA GLU A 174 -0.62 7.09 -21.00
C GLU A 174 -1.00 5.79 -21.73
N ILE A 175 -0.81 4.64 -21.10
CA ILE A 175 -1.18 3.34 -21.68
C ILE A 175 -2.68 3.29 -21.99
N VAL A 176 -3.53 3.68 -21.04
CA VAL A 176 -4.98 3.67 -21.24
C VAL A 176 -5.39 4.70 -22.29
N GLY A 177 -4.76 5.88 -22.34
CA GLY A 177 -5.02 6.89 -23.36
C GLY A 177 -4.70 6.38 -24.78
N VAL A 178 -3.55 5.72 -24.96
CA VAL A 178 -3.18 5.12 -26.26
C VAL A 178 -4.14 3.98 -26.62
N LEU A 179 -4.54 3.14 -25.66
CA LEU A 179 -5.56 2.10 -25.89
C LEU A 179 -6.92 2.71 -26.28
N TYR A 180 -7.34 3.76 -25.58
CA TYR A 180 -8.60 4.46 -25.84
C TYR A 180 -8.63 5.01 -27.26
N ASP A 181 -7.60 5.75 -27.67
CA ASP A 181 -7.49 6.32 -29.01
C ASP A 181 -7.43 5.25 -30.10
N ALA A 182 -6.72 4.15 -29.85
CA ALA A 182 -6.63 3.04 -30.79
C ALA A 182 -7.97 2.30 -30.95
N LEU A 183 -8.71 2.09 -29.85
CA LEU A 183 -10.03 1.48 -29.84
C LEU A 183 -11.07 2.37 -30.52
N LEU A 184 -11.06 3.68 -30.24
CA LEU A 184 -12.00 4.65 -30.81
C LEU A 184 -11.99 4.62 -32.35
N LYS A 185 -10.80 4.51 -32.96
CA LYS A 185 -10.62 4.42 -34.42
C LYS A 185 -11.30 3.21 -35.05
N GLN A 186 -11.60 2.17 -34.27
CA GLN A 186 -12.21 0.94 -34.77
C GLN A 186 -13.75 0.94 -34.70
N TYR A 187 -14.35 1.90 -33.98
CA TYR A 187 -15.79 2.05 -33.96
C TYR A 187 -16.29 2.66 -35.27
N LYS A 188 -17.47 2.19 -35.72
CA LYS A 188 -18.08 2.69 -36.97
C LYS A 188 -18.60 4.12 -36.85
N ALA A 189 -19.02 4.52 -35.65
CA ALA A 189 -19.54 5.84 -35.34
C ALA A 189 -18.82 6.42 -34.10
N PRO A 190 -17.55 6.86 -34.23
CA PRO A 190 -16.70 7.23 -33.10
C PRO A 190 -17.21 8.45 -32.31
N GLU A 191 -18.02 9.31 -32.94
CA GLU A 191 -18.57 10.51 -32.29
C GLU A 191 -19.93 10.28 -31.61
N ALA A 192 -20.54 9.09 -31.78
CA ALA A 192 -21.84 8.80 -31.18
C ALA A 192 -21.72 8.65 -29.66
N GLU A 193 -22.69 9.20 -28.93
CA GLU A 193 -22.69 9.18 -27.46
C GLU A 193 -22.63 7.75 -26.89
N ASP A 194 -23.37 6.81 -27.49
CA ASP A 194 -23.40 5.42 -27.05
C ASP A 194 -22.08 4.67 -27.35
N THR A 195 -21.37 5.06 -28.42
CA THR A 195 -20.02 4.58 -28.71
C THR A 195 -19.07 5.01 -27.60
N LEU A 196 -19.08 6.29 -27.24
CA LEU A 196 -18.20 6.82 -26.19
C LEU A 196 -18.51 6.18 -24.82
N LYS A 197 -19.78 5.94 -24.51
CA LYS A 197 -20.19 5.17 -23.31
C LYS A 197 -19.64 3.75 -23.33
N SER A 198 -19.79 3.04 -24.45
CA SER A 198 -19.30 1.67 -24.61
C SER A 198 -17.78 1.59 -24.54
N LEU A 199 -17.08 2.53 -25.16
CA LEU A 199 -15.61 2.64 -25.12
C LEU A 199 -15.12 2.87 -23.69
N ASN A 200 -15.73 3.80 -22.94
CA ASN A 200 -15.39 4.02 -21.54
C ASN A 200 -15.57 2.75 -20.71
N ALA A 201 -16.71 2.06 -20.86
CA ALA A 201 -16.97 0.80 -20.17
C ALA A 201 -15.96 -0.28 -20.53
N LEU A 202 -15.60 -0.40 -21.81
CA LEU A 202 -14.59 -1.35 -22.28
C LEU A 202 -13.20 -1.05 -21.69
N CYS A 203 -12.77 0.22 -21.68
CA CYS A 203 -11.49 0.62 -21.06
C CYS A 203 -11.45 0.26 -19.57
N VAL A 204 -12.52 0.55 -18.81
CA VAL A 204 -12.60 0.17 -17.39
C VAL A 204 -12.48 -1.34 -17.21
N ARG A 205 -13.19 -2.13 -18.03
CA ARG A 205 -13.14 -3.60 -17.99
C ARG A 205 -11.76 -4.16 -18.32
N LEU A 206 -11.07 -3.60 -19.31
CA LEU A 206 -9.71 -4.00 -19.68
C LEU A 206 -8.72 -3.67 -18.56
N VAL A 207 -8.75 -2.44 -18.03
CA VAL A 207 -7.92 -2.03 -16.89
C VAL A 207 -8.15 -2.91 -15.68
N PHE A 208 -9.41 -3.27 -15.38
CA PHE A 208 -9.71 -4.22 -14.33
C PHE A 208 -9.05 -5.58 -14.58
N CYS A 209 -9.11 -6.12 -15.80
CA CYS A 209 -8.50 -7.41 -16.12
C CYS A 209 -6.97 -7.38 -15.98
N LEU A 210 -6.33 -6.30 -16.42
CA LEU A 210 -4.89 -6.06 -16.28
C LEU A 210 -4.48 -5.98 -14.79
N TYR A 211 -5.24 -5.22 -13.99
CA TYR A 211 -5.03 -5.19 -12.54
C TYR A 211 -5.25 -6.55 -11.88
N ALA A 212 -6.31 -7.26 -12.27
CA ALA A 212 -6.71 -8.53 -11.67
C ALA A 212 -5.72 -9.67 -11.95
N GLU A 213 -5.06 -9.67 -13.10
CA GLU A 213 -3.98 -10.65 -13.36
C GLU A 213 -2.73 -10.37 -12.52
N ASP A 214 -2.31 -9.11 -12.38
CA ASP A 214 -1.09 -8.76 -11.63
C ASP A 214 -1.28 -8.79 -10.12
N ALA A 215 -2.45 -8.36 -9.63
CA ALA A 215 -2.80 -8.42 -8.21
C ALA A 215 -3.18 -9.85 -7.75
N GLY A 216 -3.21 -10.82 -8.66
CA GLY A 216 -3.53 -12.22 -8.36
C GLY A 216 -5.01 -12.51 -8.09
N ILE A 217 -5.92 -11.59 -8.46
CA ILE A 217 -7.38 -11.79 -8.33
C ILE A 217 -7.85 -12.97 -9.18
N PHE A 218 -7.25 -13.15 -10.37
CA PHE A 218 -7.56 -14.29 -11.23
C PHE A 218 -6.90 -15.61 -10.79
N GLY A 219 -6.03 -15.58 -9.77
CA GLY A 219 -5.38 -16.78 -9.22
C GLY A 219 -4.02 -17.13 -9.83
N SER A 220 -3.67 -16.57 -10.99
CA SER A 220 -2.33 -16.65 -11.58
C SER A 220 -1.93 -15.35 -12.27
N LYS A 221 -0.64 -15.00 -12.17
CA LYS A 221 -0.08 -13.84 -12.88
C LYS A 221 -0.18 -14.05 -14.40
N SER A 222 -0.46 -12.98 -15.14
CA SER A 222 -0.58 -12.99 -16.62
C SER A 222 -1.71 -13.86 -17.18
N MET A 223 -2.72 -14.22 -16.37
CA MET A 223 -3.81 -15.09 -16.83
C MET A 223 -4.64 -14.47 -17.97
N PHE A 224 -4.86 -13.15 -17.92
CA PHE A 224 -5.62 -12.45 -18.96
C PHE A 224 -4.77 -12.29 -20.23
N HIS A 225 -3.48 -12.00 -20.07
CA HIS A 225 -2.50 -12.03 -21.14
C HIS A 225 -2.52 -13.38 -21.88
N ASP A 226 -2.33 -14.46 -21.13
CA ASP A 226 -2.18 -15.82 -21.66
C ASP A 226 -3.44 -16.26 -22.40
N TYR A 227 -4.61 -15.90 -21.89
CA TYR A 227 -5.89 -16.17 -22.53
C TYR A 227 -6.01 -15.55 -23.93
N LEU A 228 -5.46 -14.35 -24.13
CA LEU A 228 -5.57 -13.62 -25.40
C LEU A 228 -4.39 -13.85 -26.36
N ARG A 229 -3.23 -14.29 -25.86
CA ARG A 229 -1.95 -14.37 -26.60
C ARG A 229 -2.08 -15.11 -27.94
N ASP A 230 -2.66 -16.31 -27.92
CA ASP A 230 -2.73 -17.19 -29.08
C ASP A 230 -3.95 -16.93 -29.97
N ILE A 231 -4.82 -15.99 -29.59
CA ILE A 231 -6.02 -15.63 -30.35
C ILE A 231 -5.62 -14.64 -31.46
N PRO A 232 -5.98 -14.87 -32.74
CA PRO A 232 -5.72 -13.89 -33.81
C PRO A 232 -6.47 -12.58 -33.52
N ALA A 233 -5.98 -11.42 -33.98
CA ALA A 233 -6.62 -10.13 -33.63
C ALA A 233 -8.12 -10.09 -34.00
N SER A 234 -8.51 -10.70 -35.12
CA SER A 234 -9.91 -10.83 -35.53
C SER A 234 -10.80 -11.60 -34.54
N GLY A 235 -10.21 -12.46 -33.69
CA GLY A 235 -10.89 -13.26 -32.68
C GLY A 235 -11.00 -12.58 -31.31
N ILE A 236 -10.17 -11.58 -31.00
CA ILE A 236 -10.08 -10.96 -29.66
C ILE A 236 -11.42 -10.39 -29.21
N ARG A 237 -12.14 -9.71 -30.10
CA ARG A 237 -13.48 -9.17 -29.80
C ARG A 237 -14.40 -10.24 -29.23
N LYS A 238 -14.45 -11.42 -29.87
CA LYS A 238 -15.31 -12.53 -29.43
C LYS A 238 -14.83 -13.10 -28.10
N ALA A 239 -13.52 -13.28 -27.96
CA ALA A 239 -12.91 -13.79 -26.73
C ALA A 239 -13.17 -12.89 -25.52
N LEU A 240 -13.15 -11.56 -25.69
CA LEU A 240 -13.48 -10.59 -24.65
C LEU A 240 -14.96 -10.63 -24.26
N VAL A 241 -15.87 -10.74 -25.23
CA VAL A 241 -17.31 -10.90 -24.95
C VAL A 241 -17.56 -12.15 -24.11
N GLU A 242 -16.95 -13.27 -24.48
CA GLU A 242 -17.06 -14.53 -23.73
C GLU A 242 -16.45 -14.42 -22.33
N LEU A 243 -15.26 -13.83 -22.22
CA LEU A 243 -14.61 -13.58 -20.94
C LEU A 243 -15.47 -12.73 -20.01
N PHE A 244 -15.98 -11.58 -20.47
CA PHE A 244 -16.78 -10.69 -19.62
C PHE A 244 -18.05 -11.37 -19.12
N ARG A 245 -18.67 -12.22 -19.95
CA ARG A 245 -19.80 -13.04 -19.51
C ARG A 245 -19.40 -14.04 -18.42
N ILE A 246 -18.26 -14.70 -18.56
CA ILE A 246 -17.76 -15.65 -17.55
C ILE A 246 -17.41 -14.96 -16.24
N LEU A 247 -16.87 -13.75 -16.29
CA LEU A 247 -16.60 -12.92 -15.11
C LEU A 247 -17.89 -12.51 -14.39
N ASP A 248 -19.02 -12.34 -15.09
CA ASP A 248 -20.32 -12.03 -14.48
C ASP A 248 -21.14 -13.28 -14.08
N GLN A 249 -20.67 -14.49 -14.38
CA GLN A 249 -21.39 -15.73 -14.09
C GLN A 249 -20.77 -16.52 -12.94
N LYS A 250 -21.61 -16.87 -11.96
CA LYS A 250 -21.23 -17.80 -10.89
C LYS A 250 -20.86 -19.17 -11.47
N PRO A 251 -19.88 -19.90 -10.89
CA PRO A 251 -19.45 -21.19 -11.42
C PRO A 251 -20.58 -22.18 -11.69
N GLU A 252 -21.62 -22.20 -10.85
CA GLU A 252 -22.76 -23.11 -10.97
C GLU A 252 -23.73 -22.76 -12.11
N GLN A 253 -23.63 -21.54 -12.65
CA GLN A 253 -24.47 -21.02 -13.73
C GLN A 253 -23.81 -21.10 -15.10
N ARG A 254 -22.53 -21.49 -15.14
CA ARG A 254 -21.75 -21.63 -16.38
C ARG A 254 -22.19 -22.87 -17.15
N ASP A 255 -21.86 -22.90 -18.45
CA ASP A 255 -22.06 -24.09 -19.27
C ASP A 255 -21.31 -25.30 -18.66
N LYS A 256 -21.98 -26.45 -18.62
CA LYS A 256 -21.46 -27.67 -18.00
C LYS A 256 -20.23 -28.25 -18.72
N TYR A 257 -20.08 -27.95 -20.01
CA TYR A 257 -18.96 -28.41 -20.84
C TYR A 257 -17.90 -27.33 -21.05
N LEU A 258 -18.05 -26.14 -20.45
CA LEU A 258 -17.09 -25.04 -20.60
C LEU A 258 -15.66 -25.46 -20.26
N ALA A 259 -15.49 -26.26 -19.20
CA ALA A 259 -14.18 -26.75 -18.77
C ALA A 259 -13.56 -27.75 -19.75
N ASP A 260 -14.38 -28.47 -20.52
CA ASP A 260 -13.92 -29.41 -21.55
C ASP A 260 -13.58 -28.67 -22.85
N ASP A 261 -14.43 -27.73 -23.26
CA ASP A 261 -14.32 -27.00 -24.53
C ASP A 261 -13.27 -25.89 -24.48
N ASN A 262 -13.19 -25.17 -23.35
CA ASN A 262 -12.25 -24.07 -23.16
C ASN A 262 -11.76 -24.00 -21.69
N PRO A 263 -10.80 -24.87 -21.32
CA PRO A 263 -10.26 -24.94 -19.96
C PRO A 263 -9.66 -23.61 -19.46
N ALA A 264 -9.05 -22.82 -20.36
CA ALA A 264 -8.45 -21.53 -20.03
C ALA A 264 -9.51 -20.51 -19.62
N LEU A 265 -10.61 -20.44 -20.37
CA LEU A 265 -11.74 -19.57 -20.05
C LEU A 265 -12.48 -20.03 -18.77
N ALA A 266 -12.63 -21.34 -18.59
CA ALA A 266 -13.31 -21.92 -17.43
C ALA A 266 -12.62 -21.57 -16.09
N ALA A 267 -11.30 -21.36 -16.12
CA ALA A 267 -10.50 -21.09 -14.93
C ALA A 267 -10.71 -19.68 -14.35
N PHE A 268 -11.24 -18.72 -15.10
CA PHE A 268 -11.47 -17.37 -14.58
C PHE A 268 -12.51 -17.36 -13.44
N PRO A 269 -12.31 -16.59 -12.37
CA PRO A 269 -13.24 -16.54 -11.25
C PRO A 269 -14.53 -15.77 -11.60
N TYR A 270 -15.53 -15.89 -10.75
CA TYR A 270 -16.68 -14.98 -10.76
C TYR A 270 -16.29 -13.67 -10.07
N VAL A 271 -16.54 -12.54 -10.74
CA VAL A 271 -16.31 -11.19 -10.25
C VAL A 271 -17.66 -10.50 -10.06
N ASN A 272 -18.08 -10.41 -8.80
CA ASN A 272 -19.30 -9.69 -8.42
C ASN A 272 -19.08 -8.17 -8.46
N GLY A 273 -20.16 -7.38 -8.60
CA GLY A 273 -20.11 -5.92 -8.44
C GLY A 273 -20.64 -5.08 -9.61
N GLY A 274 -21.29 -5.70 -10.62
CA GLY A 274 -21.99 -4.98 -11.70
C GLY A 274 -21.09 -4.38 -12.78
N LEU A 275 -19.76 -4.51 -12.69
CA LEU A 275 -18.83 -4.04 -13.71
C LEU A 275 -19.05 -4.75 -15.07
N PHE A 276 -19.37 -6.04 -15.01
CA PHE A 276 -19.55 -6.91 -16.18
C PHE A 276 -21.01 -7.22 -16.51
N SER A 277 -21.98 -6.68 -15.74
CA SER A 277 -23.40 -7.06 -15.88
C SER A 277 -24.10 -6.46 -17.09
N ASP A 278 -23.59 -5.36 -17.65
CA ASP A 278 -24.11 -4.81 -18.90
C ASP A 278 -23.54 -5.57 -20.11
N GLU A 279 -24.36 -6.43 -20.72
CA GLU A 279 -24.04 -7.14 -21.95
C GLU A 279 -24.21 -6.27 -23.22
N ASN A 280 -24.78 -5.05 -23.13
CA ASN A 280 -25.07 -4.21 -24.29
C ASN A 280 -23.90 -3.34 -24.75
N ILE A 281 -22.75 -3.41 -24.07
CA ILE A 281 -21.59 -2.62 -24.45
C ILE A 281 -21.10 -3.03 -25.86
N GLU A 282 -20.85 -2.05 -26.71
CA GLU A 282 -20.24 -2.31 -28.01
C GLU A 282 -18.72 -2.48 -27.86
N ILE A 283 -18.20 -3.63 -28.29
CA ILE A 283 -16.75 -3.88 -28.41
C ILE A 283 -16.39 -3.85 -29.90
N PRO A 284 -15.42 -3.01 -30.32
CA PRO A 284 -15.05 -2.86 -31.73
C PRO A 284 -14.17 -4.05 -32.19
N PRO A 285 -13.95 -4.22 -33.51
CA PRO A 285 -12.96 -5.18 -34.00
C PRO A 285 -11.55 -4.80 -33.54
N PHE A 286 -10.69 -5.80 -33.33
CA PHE A 286 -9.30 -5.60 -32.97
C PHE A 286 -8.39 -5.74 -34.20
N THR A 287 -7.41 -4.85 -34.29
CA THR A 287 -6.31 -4.91 -35.25
C THR A 287 -5.09 -5.58 -34.60
N GLU A 288 -4.09 -5.98 -35.40
CA GLU A 288 -2.82 -6.47 -34.85
C GLU A 288 -2.11 -5.40 -34.02
N GLU A 289 -2.25 -4.12 -34.39
CA GLU A 289 -1.75 -3.00 -33.58
C GLU A 289 -2.41 -2.96 -32.19
N LEU A 290 -3.74 -3.08 -32.12
CA LEU A 290 -4.47 -3.12 -30.86
C LEU A 290 -4.12 -4.34 -30.02
N LYS A 291 -3.97 -5.51 -30.66
CA LYS A 291 -3.52 -6.74 -29.99
C LYS A 291 -2.17 -6.52 -29.33
N ASN A 292 -1.19 -6.01 -30.09
CA ASN A 292 0.17 -5.78 -29.57
C ASN A 292 0.18 -4.72 -28.47
N LEU A 293 -0.61 -3.66 -28.61
CA LEU A 293 -0.75 -2.63 -27.58
C LEU A 293 -1.30 -3.21 -26.27
N LEU A 294 -2.32 -4.06 -26.35
CA LEU A 294 -2.91 -4.70 -25.18
C LEU A 294 -1.96 -5.73 -24.53
N LEU A 295 -1.36 -6.61 -25.33
CA LEU A 295 -0.56 -7.72 -24.80
C LEU A 295 0.86 -7.31 -24.38
N GLU A 296 1.56 -6.54 -25.22
CA GLU A 296 2.94 -6.17 -24.94
C GLU A 296 2.99 -4.96 -24.01
N LYS A 297 2.44 -3.82 -24.45
CA LYS A 297 2.59 -2.57 -23.68
C LYS A 297 1.75 -2.53 -22.41
N ALA A 298 0.49 -2.96 -22.50
CA ALA A 298 -0.41 -2.85 -21.35
C ALA A 298 -0.22 -4.02 -20.39
N SER A 299 -0.22 -5.26 -20.87
CA SER A 299 -0.18 -6.45 -20.01
C SER A 299 1.24 -6.96 -19.70
N GLY A 300 2.17 -6.92 -20.65
CA GLY A 300 3.52 -7.48 -20.48
C GLY A 300 4.52 -6.53 -19.82
N ASP A 301 4.56 -5.28 -20.28
CA ASP A 301 5.59 -4.30 -19.94
C ASP A 301 5.24 -3.44 -18.70
N PHE A 302 4.04 -3.58 -18.15
CA PHE A 302 3.57 -2.76 -17.02
C PHE A 302 2.97 -3.63 -15.91
N ASP A 303 3.39 -3.40 -14.66
CA ASP A 303 2.89 -4.10 -13.48
C ASP A 303 1.74 -3.30 -12.85
N TRP A 304 0.49 -3.74 -13.07
CA TRP A 304 -0.69 -3.06 -12.57
C TRP A 304 -0.89 -3.22 -11.06
N SER A 305 -0.22 -4.19 -10.42
CA SER A 305 -0.34 -4.39 -8.96
C SER A 305 0.22 -3.22 -8.16
N VAL A 306 1.09 -2.40 -8.76
CA VAL A 306 1.64 -1.19 -8.13
C VAL A 306 0.68 0.01 -8.15
N ILE A 307 -0.45 -0.09 -8.86
CA ILE A 307 -1.47 0.95 -8.87
C ILE A 307 -2.31 0.89 -7.59
N SER A 308 -2.31 1.98 -6.84
CA SER A 308 -3.18 2.15 -5.67
C SER A 308 -4.65 2.42 -6.09
N PRO A 309 -5.66 1.84 -5.42
CA PRO A 309 -7.07 2.18 -5.63
C PRO A 309 -7.36 3.69 -5.59
N THR A 310 -6.56 4.45 -4.83
CA THR A 310 -6.73 5.88 -4.62
C THR A 310 -6.41 6.73 -5.87
N ILE A 311 -5.64 6.19 -6.83
CA ILE A 311 -5.17 6.91 -8.04
C ILE A 311 -5.91 6.52 -9.32
N PHE A 312 -6.82 5.54 -9.29
CA PHE A 312 -7.62 5.15 -10.47
C PHE A 312 -8.35 6.33 -11.09
N GLY A 313 -8.85 7.27 -10.27
CA GLY A 313 -9.53 8.46 -10.77
C GLY A 313 -8.62 9.37 -11.63
N ALA A 314 -7.32 9.43 -11.33
CA ALA A 314 -6.36 10.18 -12.16
C ALA A 314 -6.12 9.49 -13.51
N VAL A 315 -6.01 8.16 -13.51
CA VAL A 315 -5.88 7.36 -14.73
C VAL A 315 -7.08 7.59 -15.65
N PHE A 316 -8.32 7.53 -15.12
CA PHE A 316 -9.53 7.78 -15.92
C PHE A 316 -9.73 9.25 -16.31
N GLU A 317 -9.32 10.22 -15.48
CA GLU A 317 -9.36 11.62 -15.90
C GLU A 317 -8.46 11.85 -17.12
N SER A 318 -7.28 11.21 -17.16
CA SER A 318 -6.31 11.38 -18.23
C SER A 318 -6.76 10.79 -19.58
N THR A 319 -7.74 9.89 -19.57
CA THR A 319 -8.25 9.21 -20.78
C THR A 319 -9.41 9.95 -21.43
N LEU A 320 -9.97 10.95 -20.76
CA LEU A 320 -11.09 11.73 -21.28
C LEU A 320 -10.58 12.89 -22.11
N ASN A 321 -11.20 13.13 -23.27
CA ASN A 321 -10.87 14.32 -24.05
C ASN A 321 -11.17 15.60 -23.22
N PRO A 322 -10.46 16.72 -23.47
CA PRO A 322 -10.57 17.92 -22.65
C PRO A 322 -11.96 18.55 -22.60
N GLU A 323 -12.77 18.39 -23.65
CA GLU A 323 -14.12 18.96 -23.74
C GLU A 323 -15.10 18.18 -22.88
N THR A 324 -15.11 16.84 -23.01
CA THR A 324 -15.92 15.92 -22.19
C THR A 324 -15.55 16.04 -20.70
N ARG A 325 -14.25 16.17 -20.41
CA ARG A 325 -13.75 16.37 -19.04
C ARG A 325 -14.28 17.67 -18.43
N ARG A 326 -14.24 18.78 -19.19
CA ARG A 326 -14.76 20.08 -18.74
C ARG A 326 -16.27 20.09 -18.60
N SER A 327 -17.01 19.55 -19.57
CA SER A 327 -18.48 19.58 -19.54
C SER A 327 -19.06 18.70 -18.44
N GLY A 328 -18.38 17.59 -18.10
CA GLY A 328 -18.80 16.66 -17.05
C GLY A 328 -18.27 17.00 -15.65
N GLY A 329 -17.39 17.99 -15.51
CA GLY A 329 -16.72 18.29 -14.23
C GLY A 329 -15.88 17.12 -13.70
N MET A 330 -15.35 16.29 -14.60
CA MET A 330 -14.69 15.02 -14.27
C MET A 330 -13.22 15.26 -13.90
N HIS A 331 -13.01 15.99 -12.81
CA HIS A 331 -11.70 16.25 -12.24
C HIS A 331 -11.45 15.34 -11.05
N TYR A 332 -10.36 14.59 -11.12
CA TYR A 332 -9.85 13.83 -10.01
C TYR A 332 -9.49 14.79 -8.86
N THR A 333 -9.94 14.43 -7.67
CA THR A 333 -9.58 15.14 -6.45
C THR A 333 -8.34 14.47 -5.86
N SER A 334 -7.26 15.23 -5.70
CA SER A 334 -6.00 14.69 -5.17
C SER A 334 -6.16 14.13 -3.75
N ILE A 335 -5.32 13.16 -3.39
CA ILE A 335 -5.32 12.51 -2.07
C ILE A 335 -5.25 13.55 -0.94
N GLU A 336 -4.41 14.58 -1.09
CA GLU A 336 -4.26 15.65 -0.11
C GLU A 336 -5.58 16.43 0.06
N ASN A 337 -6.29 16.69 -1.04
CA ASN A 337 -7.56 17.40 -0.99
C ASN A 337 -8.70 16.53 -0.45
N ILE A 338 -8.65 15.21 -0.68
CA ILE A 338 -9.54 14.25 -0.03
C ILE A 338 -9.33 14.33 1.49
N HIS A 339 -8.09 14.21 1.96
CA HIS A 339 -7.75 14.25 3.39
C HIS A 339 -8.11 15.57 4.08
N LYS A 340 -7.90 16.72 3.41
CA LYS A 340 -8.38 18.03 3.91
C LYS A 340 -9.88 18.07 4.23
N VAL A 341 -10.67 17.23 3.56
CA VAL A 341 -12.11 17.13 3.79
C VAL A 341 -12.43 16.02 4.77
N ILE A 342 -12.00 14.78 4.52
CA ILE A 342 -12.43 13.62 5.31
C ILE A 342 -11.84 13.58 6.71
N ASP A 343 -10.60 14.08 6.89
CA ASP A 343 -9.92 14.08 8.18
C ASP A 343 -10.76 14.84 9.24
N PRO A 344 -11.04 16.14 9.07
CA PRO A 344 -11.85 16.88 10.03
C PRO A 344 -13.33 16.49 10.02
N LEU A 345 -13.86 16.01 8.88
CA LEU A 345 -15.29 15.73 8.75
C LEU A 345 -15.72 14.52 9.60
N PHE A 346 -14.91 13.45 9.60
CA PHE A 346 -15.24 12.26 10.39
C PHE A 346 -14.04 11.41 10.79
N LEU A 347 -12.94 11.41 10.04
CA LEU A 347 -11.85 10.45 10.28
C LEU A 347 -11.14 10.72 11.60
N ASP A 348 -10.89 11.99 11.94
CA ASP A 348 -10.31 12.38 13.23
C ASP A 348 -11.22 11.99 14.40
N GLY A 349 -12.54 12.18 14.25
CA GLY A 349 -13.52 11.76 15.24
C GLY A 349 -13.66 10.24 15.40
N LEU A 350 -13.36 9.46 14.36
CA LEU A 350 -13.30 7.99 14.42
C LEU A 350 -11.99 7.50 15.05
N ARG A 351 -10.86 8.10 14.68
CA ARG A 351 -9.54 7.83 15.29
C ARG A 351 -9.58 8.08 16.79
N LEU A 352 -10.16 9.21 17.21
CA LEU A 352 -10.36 9.53 18.62
C LEU A 352 -11.25 8.48 19.32
N ARG A 353 -12.38 8.07 18.73
CA ARG A 353 -13.25 7.04 19.34
C ARG A 353 -12.60 5.67 19.47
N GLN A 354 -11.82 5.23 18.48
CA GLN A 354 -11.07 3.97 18.57
C GLN A 354 -10.03 4.00 19.69
N LEU A 355 -9.44 5.16 19.99
CA LEU A 355 -8.55 5.34 21.13
C LEU A 355 -9.30 5.28 22.48
N PHE A 356 -10.58 5.67 22.55
CA PHE A 356 -11.37 5.67 23.79
C PHE A 356 -12.13 4.35 24.05
N ASP A 357 -12.57 3.63 23.03
CA ASP A 357 -13.31 2.35 23.18
C ASP A 357 -12.40 1.14 23.46
N GLY A 358 -11.07 1.28 23.31
CA GLY A 358 -10.09 0.25 23.65
C GLY A 358 -9.85 0.03 25.15
N ASP A 359 -10.36 0.92 26.02
CA ASP A 359 -10.04 0.97 27.45
C ASP A 359 -11.20 0.57 28.39
N LEU A 360 -12.32 0.05 27.87
CA LEU A 360 -13.41 -0.44 28.72
C LEU A 360 -13.27 -1.94 29.03
N PRO A 361 -13.08 -2.35 30.31
CA PRO A 361 -13.19 -3.75 30.65
C PRO A 361 -14.64 -4.22 30.41
N VAL A 362 -14.78 -5.28 29.61
CA VAL A 362 -16.05 -5.98 29.40
C VAL A 362 -16.62 -6.37 30.77
N PRO A 363 -17.82 -5.90 31.17
CA PRO A 363 -18.40 -6.31 32.45
C PRO A 363 -18.69 -7.80 32.41
N ALA A 364 -18.12 -8.52 33.36
CA ALA A 364 -18.43 -9.92 33.61
C ALA A 364 -19.94 -10.11 33.77
N GLN A 365 -20.46 -11.16 33.12
CA GLN A 365 -21.85 -11.58 33.14
C GLN A 365 -22.43 -11.54 34.57
N ALA A 366 -23.45 -10.70 34.78
CA ALA A 366 -24.28 -10.72 35.96
C ALA A 366 -25.69 -11.21 35.61
N GLY A 367 -25.94 -12.49 35.93
CA GLY A 367 -27.14 -12.96 36.62
C GLY A 367 -28.52 -12.63 36.03
N LYS A 368 -29.16 -13.68 35.50
CA LYS A 368 -30.62 -13.88 35.42
C LYS A 368 -31.43 -12.99 36.38
N ARG A 369 -32.34 -12.17 35.85
CA ARG A 369 -33.61 -11.80 36.51
C ARG A 369 -34.63 -11.24 35.52
N GLY A 370 -35.73 -11.99 35.38
CA GLY A 370 -37.11 -11.54 35.25
C GLY A 370 -37.48 -10.55 34.13
N LEU A 371 -38.10 -11.07 33.07
CA LEU A 371 -39.04 -10.30 32.27
C LEU A 371 -40.18 -9.79 33.17
N ALA A 372 -40.35 -8.47 33.23
CA ALA A 372 -41.57 -7.83 33.69
C ALA A 372 -42.16 -7.03 32.52
N VAL A 373 -43.27 -7.55 32.01
CA VAL A 373 -44.19 -6.91 31.07
C VAL A 373 -44.85 -5.72 31.77
N CYS A 374 -44.83 -4.53 31.15
CA CYS A 374 -45.77 -3.47 31.48
C CYS A 374 -46.19 -2.70 30.21
N HIS A 375 -47.51 -2.67 30.03
CA HIS A 375 -48.27 -2.04 28.96
C HIS A 375 -48.08 -0.51 28.88
N ARG A 376 -48.16 0.02 27.66
CA ARG A 376 -48.49 1.44 27.41
C ARG A 376 -49.97 1.70 27.70
N PRO A 377 -50.32 2.86 28.26
CA PRO A 377 -51.59 3.51 28.01
C PRO A 377 -51.44 4.60 26.93
N ASP A 378 -52.36 4.53 25.98
CA ASP A 378 -52.86 5.51 24.98
C ASP A 378 -51.88 6.36 24.15
#